data_AF-A0A1G4AMN6-F1
#
_entry.id   AF-A0A1G4AMN6-F1
#
_cell.length_a   1.000
_cell.length_b   1.000
_cell.length_c   1.000
_cell.angle_alpha   90.00
_cell.angle_beta   90.00
_cell.angle_gamma   90.00
#
_symmetry.space_group_name_H-M   'P 1'
#
loop_
_entity.id
_entity.type
_entity.pdbx_description
1 polymer ?
#
loop_
_entity_poly.entity_id
_entity_poly.type
_entity_poly.pdbx_seq_one_letter_code
_entity_poly.pdbx_strand_id
1 'polypeptide(L)'
;MAGIVDKLTASGGTESAGFLNDIIEQLWPNINVAGCRMVKEIVEPMFATMLPGPLASLKFVKLDLGNIPMRVSEVDVHKVDNGGIKLDMDVTWEGKSDIELDGKLVPKLGIEHVHLKGRLSILLAPLTNIIPLIGAAQVAFINPPELKLDFTNAANIADWALVDKAVRKVILDIIASMAVLPNRYLVKLDGNNDYFRTYLPHLGALRLTIERAIGISGPKKSGAKRLLAKIVKDVPDCYAKVNVGAEEEWRTSVKKNDHDPEWNETHDFLVADYDQRIFIDVQDDDLGGDDDIGIATTTVKDILLNGGSQELALTHKDEPTDAKIVVRAKFYNFVDDAGVITSTQSENEHQIVGLATVLIASVLGLQGQRDELNPSIKVTWGAKEFRTAAKSYSPGTDIFNPSFDQAFRIPVTADLLANPANFKISLLNKADETGSVEISFQDILQAPGLVKEESFDVGSGATVRASISLRGLQVAH
;
A
#
# COMPACT_ATOMS: atom_id res chain seq x y z
N MET A 1 0.96 -8.27 -29.18
CA MET A 1 0.64 -7.87 -27.79
C MET A 1 -0.70 -7.18 -27.82
N ALA A 2 -1.62 -7.55 -26.95
CA ALA A 2 -2.87 -6.83 -26.78
C ALA A 2 -2.56 -5.40 -26.31
N GLY A 3 -3.26 -4.39 -26.82
CA GLY A 3 -3.06 -3.00 -26.42
C GLY A 3 -3.45 -2.77 -24.96
N ILE A 4 -3.11 -1.62 -24.37
CA ILE A 4 -3.48 -1.35 -22.97
C ILE A 4 -5.01 -1.43 -22.77
N VAL A 5 -5.80 -0.97 -23.74
CA VAL A 5 -7.27 -1.02 -23.70
C VAL A 5 -7.79 -2.46 -23.65
N ASP A 6 -7.20 -3.38 -24.42
CA ASP A 6 -7.59 -4.79 -24.41
C ASP A 6 -7.33 -5.42 -23.04
N LYS A 7 -6.19 -5.08 -22.40
CA LYS A 7 -5.88 -5.55 -21.04
C LYS A 7 -6.87 -5.02 -20.01
N LEU A 8 -7.23 -3.74 -20.11
CA LEU A 8 -8.15 -3.09 -19.18
C LEU A 8 -9.59 -3.61 -19.28
N THR A 9 -9.96 -4.15 -20.44
CA THR A 9 -11.32 -4.65 -20.73
C THR A 9 -11.44 -6.18 -20.71
N ALA A 10 -10.36 -6.89 -20.38
CA ALA A 10 -10.28 -8.36 -20.47
C ALA A 10 -11.07 -9.15 -19.41
N SER A 11 -11.79 -8.51 -18.48
CA SER A 11 -12.56 -9.23 -17.45
C SER A 11 -13.68 -10.07 -18.08
N GLY A 12 -13.78 -11.32 -17.65
CA GLY A 12 -14.82 -12.27 -18.07
C GLY A 12 -16.19 -12.03 -17.44
N GLY A 13 -16.31 -11.01 -16.58
CA GLY A 13 -17.47 -10.76 -15.74
C GLY A 13 -17.32 -11.37 -14.34
N THR A 14 -18.23 -10.99 -13.45
CA THR A 14 -18.23 -11.40 -12.05
C THR A 14 -19.24 -12.51 -11.78
N GLU A 15 -18.90 -13.40 -10.84
CA GLU A 15 -19.74 -14.51 -10.41
C GLU A 15 -20.25 -14.32 -8.97
N SER A 16 -21.38 -14.98 -8.66
CA SER A 16 -21.93 -14.99 -7.30
C SER A 16 -21.08 -15.87 -6.37
N ALA A 17 -20.91 -15.45 -5.12
CA ALA A 17 -20.03 -16.11 -4.16
C ALA A 17 -20.76 -16.96 -3.10
N GLY A 18 -21.94 -17.51 -3.43
CA GLY A 18 -22.81 -18.19 -2.45
C GLY A 18 -22.08 -19.26 -1.63
N PHE A 19 -21.37 -20.17 -2.30
CA PHE A 19 -20.64 -21.25 -1.63
C PHE A 19 -19.48 -20.73 -0.74
N LEU A 20 -18.80 -19.64 -1.15
CA LEU A 20 -17.74 -19.04 -0.33
C LEU A 20 -18.32 -18.44 0.94
N ASN A 21 -19.48 -17.80 0.86
CA ASN A 21 -20.18 -17.28 2.02
C ASN A 21 -20.57 -18.42 2.99
N ASP A 22 -21.04 -19.56 2.50
CA ASP A 22 -21.37 -20.72 3.34
C ASP A 22 -20.13 -21.30 4.05
N ILE A 23 -18.96 -21.28 3.39
CA ILE A 23 -17.68 -21.67 4.00
C ILE A 23 -17.25 -20.65 5.07
N ILE A 24 -17.33 -19.35 4.76
CA ILE A 24 -16.96 -18.28 5.71
C ILE A 24 -17.85 -18.35 6.96
N GLU A 25 -19.15 -18.57 6.80
CA GLU A 25 -20.09 -18.71 7.92
C GLU A 25 -19.71 -19.87 8.85
N GLN A 26 -19.35 -21.03 8.28
CA GLN A 26 -18.88 -22.17 9.07
C GLN A 26 -17.52 -21.94 9.74
N LEU A 27 -16.62 -21.22 9.08
CA LEU A 27 -15.29 -20.89 9.61
C LEU A 27 -15.30 -19.72 10.60
N TRP A 28 -16.37 -18.91 10.62
CA TRP A 28 -16.42 -17.65 11.35
C TRP A 28 -16.02 -17.74 12.83
N PRO A 29 -16.44 -18.74 13.62
CA PRO A 29 -15.98 -18.87 15.01
C PRO A 29 -14.45 -19.01 15.12
N ASN A 30 -13.82 -19.71 14.17
CA ASN A 30 -12.36 -19.88 14.13
C ASN A 30 -11.67 -18.60 13.63
N ILE A 31 -12.26 -17.93 12.63
CA ILE A 31 -11.80 -16.64 12.12
C ILE A 31 -11.83 -15.60 13.23
N ASN A 32 -12.88 -15.58 14.06
CA ASN A 32 -12.99 -14.66 15.19
C ASN A 32 -11.83 -14.88 16.18
N VAL A 33 -11.59 -16.12 16.62
CA VAL A 33 -10.47 -16.44 17.54
C VAL A 33 -9.11 -16.06 16.93
N ALA A 34 -8.84 -16.49 15.69
CA ALA A 34 -7.56 -16.23 15.04
C ALA A 34 -7.36 -14.73 14.73
N GLY A 35 -8.41 -14.08 14.21
CA GLY A 35 -8.44 -12.67 13.87
C GLY A 35 -8.28 -11.77 15.10
N CYS A 36 -8.96 -12.06 16.20
CA CYS A 36 -8.78 -11.32 17.47
C CYS A 36 -7.34 -11.42 17.97
N ARG A 37 -6.72 -12.60 17.91
CA ARG A 37 -5.30 -12.75 18.27
C ARG A 37 -4.40 -11.89 17.37
N MET A 38 -4.60 -11.96 16.05
CA MET A 38 -3.82 -11.16 15.09
C MET A 38 -4.00 -9.65 15.33
N VAL A 39 -5.24 -9.18 15.47
CA VAL A 39 -5.54 -7.77 15.75
C VAL A 39 -4.86 -7.33 17.03
N LYS A 40 -4.93 -8.12 18.10
CA LYS A 40 -4.27 -7.78 19.36
C LYS A 40 -2.75 -7.67 19.22
N GLU A 41 -2.12 -8.67 18.61
CA GLU A 41 -0.66 -8.75 18.47
C GLU A 41 -0.09 -7.66 17.53
N ILE A 42 -0.87 -7.23 16.54
CA ILE A 42 -0.44 -6.25 15.54
C ILE A 42 -0.83 -4.82 15.94
N VAL A 43 -2.08 -4.60 16.36
CA VAL A 43 -2.65 -3.26 16.56
C VAL A 43 -2.27 -2.67 17.90
N GLU A 44 -2.21 -3.44 19.00
CA GLU A 44 -1.86 -2.86 20.32
C GLU A 44 -0.48 -2.20 20.33
N PRO A 45 0.59 -2.81 19.76
CA PRO A 45 1.89 -2.14 19.69
C PRO A 45 1.85 -0.87 18.82
N MET A 46 1.03 -0.86 17.77
CA MET A 46 0.88 0.28 16.86
C MET A 46 0.15 1.45 17.51
N PHE A 47 -0.79 1.21 18.44
CA PHE A 47 -1.42 2.28 19.21
C PHE A 47 -0.39 3.13 19.96
N ALA A 48 0.60 2.50 20.59
CA ALA A 48 1.63 3.21 21.34
C ALA A 48 2.52 4.11 20.48
N THR A 49 2.64 3.82 19.18
CA THR A 49 3.50 4.56 18.26
C THR A 49 2.74 5.56 17.40
N MET A 50 1.48 5.26 17.04
CA MET A 50 0.71 6.03 16.06
C MET A 50 -0.38 6.92 16.67
N LEU A 51 -0.92 6.59 17.85
CA LEU A 51 -1.96 7.41 18.46
C LEU A 51 -1.36 8.59 19.26
N PRO A 52 -1.99 9.77 19.21
CA PRO A 52 -1.49 10.95 19.90
C PRO A 52 -1.83 10.96 21.40
N GLY A 53 -0.94 11.53 22.21
CA GLY A 53 -1.22 11.87 23.60
C GLY A 53 -1.70 10.68 24.45
N PRO A 54 -2.73 10.84 25.29
CA PRO A 54 -3.24 9.76 26.15
C PRO A 54 -3.73 8.52 25.39
N LEU A 55 -4.16 8.66 24.12
CA LEU A 55 -4.65 7.56 23.30
C LEU A 55 -3.55 6.52 22.98
N ALA A 56 -2.27 6.89 23.06
CA ALA A 56 -1.15 5.96 22.91
C ALA A 56 -1.15 4.82 23.94
N SER A 57 -1.90 4.97 25.03
CA SER A 57 -1.98 3.96 26.10
C SER A 57 -3.11 2.95 25.92
N LEU A 58 -3.91 3.05 24.84
CA LEU A 58 -5.03 2.16 24.57
C LEU A 58 -4.60 0.71 24.39
N LYS A 59 -5.37 -0.21 24.98
CA LYS A 59 -5.21 -1.67 24.88
C LYS A 59 -6.55 -2.37 24.82
N PHE A 60 -6.62 -3.55 24.20
CA PHE A 60 -7.83 -4.36 24.19
C PHE A 60 -8.02 -5.06 25.55
N VAL A 61 -9.11 -4.70 26.23
CA VAL A 61 -9.62 -5.42 27.40
C VAL A 61 -10.47 -6.59 26.94
N LYS A 62 -11.25 -6.38 25.88
CA LYS A 62 -12.09 -7.37 25.24
C LYS A 62 -12.00 -7.18 23.73
N LEU A 63 -12.00 -8.28 23.00
CA LEU A 63 -11.91 -8.28 21.55
C LEU A 63 -12.69 -9.48 21.02
N ASP A 64 -13.86 -9.20 20.48
CA ASP A 64 -14.76 -10.17 19.86
C ASP A 64 -15.34 -9.52 18.59
N LEU A 65 -15.12 -10.16 17.43
CA LEU A 65 -15.63 -9.69 16.14
C LEU A 65 -17.14 -9.96 15.97
N GLY A 66 -17.77 -10.64 16.93
CA GLY A 66 -19.18 -10.95 16.91
C GLY A 66 -19.53 -12.20 16.11
N ASN A 67 -20.85 -12.40 15.91
CA ASN A 67 -21.40 -13.60 15.27
C ASN A 67 -21.88 -13.36 13.82
N ILE A 68 -21.77 -12.14 13.31
CA ILE A 68 -22.16 -11.82 11.93
C ILE A 68 -20.91 -11.89 11.05
N PRO A 69 -20.81 -12.90 10.17
CA PRO A 69 -19.65 -13.07 9.32
C PRO A 69 -19.55 -12.01 8.23
N MET A 70 -18.33 -11.76 7.78
CA MET A 70 -18.10 -11.04 6.53
C MET A 70 -18.69 -11.80 5.34
N ARG A 71 -19.12 -11.06 4.31
CA ARG A 71 -19.63 -11.61 3.06
C ARG A 71 -18.77 -11.18 1.89
N VAL A 72 -18.72 -12.05 0.90
CA VAL A 72 -18.06 -11.82 -0.39
C VAL A 72 -19.07 -11.81 -1.53
N SER A 73 -18.79 -11.02 -2.57
CA SER A 73 -19.58 -10.90 -3.79
C SER A 73 -18.71 -10.50 -4.98
N GLU A 74 -19.29 -10.48 -6.19
CA GLU A 74 -18.63 -9.97 -7.40
C GLU A 74 -17.26 -10.61 -7.68
N VAL A 75 -17.18 -11.95 -7.58
CA VAL A 75 -15.90 -12.67 -7.69
C VAL A 75 -15.47 -12.70 -9.15
N ASP A 76 -14.28 -12.19 -9.43
CA ASP A 76 -13.61 -12.26 -10.73
C ASP A 76 -12.31 -13.08 -10.57
N VAL A 77 -12.10 -14.04 -11.46
CA VAL A 77 -10.94 -14.93 -11.44
C VAL A 77 -10.17 -14.80 -12.74
N HIS A 78 -8.91 -14.43 -12.65
CA HIS A 78 -8.03 -14.33 -13.81
C HIS A 78 -6.66 -14.94 -13.55
N LYS A 79 -6.04 -15.38 -14.65
CA LYS A 79 -4.66 -15.82 -14.66
C LYS A 79 -3.74 -14.60 -14.68
N VAL A 80 -2.69 -14.64 -13.87
CA VAL A 80 -1.65 -13.59 -13.86
C VAL A 80 -0.39 -14.06 -14.59
N ASP A 81 0.47 -13.11 -14.96
CA ASP A 81 1.66 -13.35 -15.81
C ASP A 81 2.64 -14.37 -15.23
N ASN A 82 2.78 -14.45 -13.90
CA ASN A 82 3.62 -15.45 -13.23
C ASN A 82 3.01 -16.87 -13.22
N GLY A 83 1.87 -17.07 -13.88
CA GLY A 83 1.15 -18.34 -13.96
C GLY A 83 0.25 -18.65 -12.77
N GLY A 84 0.17 -17.75 -11.78
CA GLY A 84 -0.73 -17.85 -10.64
C GLY A 84 -2.20 -17.57 -10.97
N ILE A 85 -3.04 -17.70 -9.95
CA ILE A 85 -4.48 -17.41 -10.00
C ILE A 85 -4.75 -16.20 -9.12
N LYS A 86 -5.35 -15.14 -9.67
CA LYS A 86 -5.83 -13.99 -8.91
C LYS A 86 -7.34 -14.02 -8.83
N LEU A 87 -7.86 -13.89 -7.61
CA LEU A 87 -9.29 -13.81 -7.31
C LEU A 87 -9.57 -12.44 -6.69
N ASP A 88 -10.34 -11.62 -7.38
CA ASP A 88 -10.76 -10.32 -6.88
C ASP A 88 -12.25 -10.38 -6.52
N MET A 89 -12.60 -9.87 -5.34
CA MET A 89 -13.97 -9.96 -4.82
C MET A 89 -14.28 -8.78 -3.92
N ASP A 90 -15.55 -8.39 -3.87
CA ASP A 90 -16.02 -7.39 -2.93
C ASP A 90 -16.21 -8.06 -1.57
N VAL A 91 -15.64 -7.47 -0.53
CA VAL A 91 -15.85 -7.85 0.87
C VAL A 91 -16.74 -6.80 1.51
N THR A 92 -17.79 -7.25 2.19
CA THR A 92 -18.64 -6.42 3.05
C THR A 92 -18.79 -7.10 4.40
N TRP A 93 -18.53 -6.36 5.48
CA TRP A 93 -18.73 -6.84 6.83
C TRP A 93 -19.53 -5.82 7.63
N GLU A 94 -20.75 -6.21 8.00
CA GLU A 94 -21.68 -5.46 8.84
C GLU A 94 -21.75 -6.17 10.20
N GLY A 95 -20.62 -6.13 10.91
CA GLY A 95 -20.39 -6.92 12.11
C GLY A 95 -20.96 -6.27 13.35
N LYS A 96 -21.70 -7.04 14.16
CA LYS A 96 -22.05 -6.66 15.53
C LYS A 96 -20.96 -7.15 16.49
N SER A 97 -19.98 -6.29 16.76
CA SER A 97 -18.78 -6.60 17.55
C SER A 97 -18.96 -6.32 19.03
N ASP A 98 -18.03 -6.82 19.84
CA ASP A 98 -17.95 -6.56 21.27
C ASP A 98 -16.48 -6.34 21.64
N ILE A 99 -15.99 -5.17 21.26
CA ILE A 99 -14.60 -4.76 21.44
C ILE A 99 -14.56 -3.67 22.50
N GLU A 100 -13.67 -3.82 23.46
CA GLU A 100 -13.46 -2.83 24.52
C GLU A 100 -11.99 -2.44 24.59
N LEU A 101 -11.75 -1.14 24.52
CA LEU A 101 -10.45 -0.52 24.68
C LEU A 101 -10.40 0.24 26.01
N ASP A 102 -9.27 0.14 26.69
CA ASP A 102 -8.99 0.89 27.92
C ASP A 102 -7.60 1.52 27.84
N GLY A 103 -7.44 2.69 28.46
CA GLY A 103 -6.22 3.48 28.41
C GLY A 103 -6.07 4.37 29.63
N LYS A 104 -4.83 4.75 29.94
CA LYS A 104 -4.54 5.69 31.02
C LYS A 104 -5.12 7.06 30.66
N LEU A 105 -5.96 7.61 31.54
CA LEU A 105 -6.59 8.92 31.36
C LEU A 105 -7.54 8.99 30.13
N VAL A 106 -7.93 7.84 29.58
CA VAL A 106 -8.92 7.74 28.50
C VAL A 106 -10.12 6.97 29.04
N PRO A 107 -11.37 7.46 28.89
CA PRO A 107 -12.55 6.68 29.24
C PRO A 107 -12.57 5.35 28.47
N LYS A 108 -13.11 4.30 29.08
CA LYS A 108 -13.30 3.01 28.41
C LYS A 108 -14.12 3.20 27.13
N LEU A 109 -13.58 2.75 26.00
CA LEU A 109 -14.21 2.84 24.68
C LEU A 109 -14.76 1.47 24.30
N GLY A 110 -16.01 1.38 23.86
CA GLY A 110 -16.54 0.16 23.27
C GLY A 110 -16.84 0.37 21.79
N ILE A 111 -16.63 -0.67 20.97
CA ILE A 111 -17.03 -0.71 19.55
C ILE A 111 -18.09 -1.82 19.42
N GLU A 112 -19.31 -1.41 19.11
CA GLU A 112 -20.49 -2.28 18.98
C GLU A 112 -20.76 -2.73 17.54
N HIS A 113 -20.42 -1.90 16.56
CA HIS A 113 -20.51 -2.29 15.16
C HIS A 113 -19.27 -1.91 14.37
N VAL A 114 -18.87 -2.81 13.48
CA VAL A 114 -17.82 -2.58 12.49
C VAL A 114 -18.44 -2.72 11.11
N HIS A 115 -18.28 -1.68 10.29
CA HIS A 115 -18.66 -1.64 8.91
C HIS A 115 -17.40 -1.59 8.07
N LEU A 116 -17.11 -2.66 7.33
CA LEU A 116 -15.94 -2.73 6.46
C LEU A 116 -16.41 -3.05 5.04
N LYS A 117 -15.98 -2.24 4.06
CA LYS A 117 -16.24 -2.50 2.64
C LYS A 117 -14.96 -2.30 1.82
N GLY A 118 -14.67 -3.22 0.91
CA GLY A 118 -13.54 -3.04 0.00
C GLY A 118 -13.40 -4.16 -1.02
N ARG A 119 -12.61 -3.91 -2.07
CA ARG A 119 -12.25 -4.89 -3.09
C ARG A 119 -11.01 -5.66 -2.64
N LEU A 120 -11.19 -6.90 -2.24
CA LEU A 120 -10.13 -7.82 -1.82
C LEU A 120 -9.57 -8.57 -3.03
N SER A 121 -8.26 -8.76 -3.05
CA SER A 121 -7.50 -9.53 -4.03
C SER A 121 -6.73 -10.65 -3.34
N ILE A 122 -6.95 -11.89 -3.79
CA ILE A 122 -6.23 -13.07 -3.35
C ILE A 122 -5.42 -13.61 -4.53
N LEU A 123 -4.10 -13.59 -4.39
CA LEU A 123 -3.17 -14.19 -5.36
C LEU A 123 -2.68 -15.54 -4.85
N LEU A 124 -2.98 -16.60 -5.58
CA LEU A 124 -2.51 -17.97 -5.36
C LEU A 124 -1.34 -18.24 -6.30
N ALA A 125 -0.12 -18.13 -5.78
CA ALA A 125 1.11 -18.29 -6.55
C ALA A 125 2.29 -18.69 -5.65
N PRO A 126 3.27 -19.47 -6.15
CA PRO A 126 3.24 -20.15 -7.45
C PRO A 126 2.30 -21.37 -7.42
N LEU A 127 1.84 -21.79 -8.60
CA LEU A 127 1.24 -23.11 -8.76
C LEU A 127 2.35 -24.16 -8.86
N THR A 128 2.15 -25.30 -8.19
CA THR A 128 3.14 -26.38 -8.08
C THR A 128 2.52 -27.72 -8.45
N ASN A 129 3.37 -28.73 -8.66
CA ASN A 129 2.93 -30.11 -8.92
C ASN A 129 2.94 -30.98 -7.64
N ILE A 130 3.01 -30.35 -6.46
CA ILE A 130 3.06 -31.01 -5.15
C ILE A 130 1.86 -30.53 -4.35
N ILE A 131 1.03 -31.44 -3.86
CA ILE A 131 -0.13 -31.11 -3.01
C ILE A 131 0.34 -30.19 -1.85
N PRO A 132 -0.29 -29.02 -1.64
CA PRO A 132 -1.64 -28.62 -2.09
C PRO A 132 -1.75 -27.94 -3.48
N LEU A 133 -0.74 -28.04 -4.34
CA LEU A 133 -0.64 -27.44 -5.70
C LEU A 133 -0.46 -25.92 -5.72
N ILE A 134 -0.47 -25.28 -4.54
CA ILE A 134 -0.32 -23.83 -4.38
C ILE A 134 0.75 -23.63 -3.32
N GLY A 135 1.80 -22.88 -3.67
CA GLY A 135 2.91 -22.59 -2.75
C GLY A 135 2.52 -21.56 -1.68
N ALA A 136 1.81 -20.50 -2.07
CA ALA A 136 1.36 -19.47 -1.16
C ALA A 136 0.06 -18.77 -1.62
N ALA A 137 -0.61 -18.16 -0.65
CA ALA A 137 -1.68 -17.19 -0.87
C ALA A 137 -1.20 -15.80 -0.41
N GLN A 138 -1.47 -14.78 -1.21
CA GLN A 138 -1.19 -13.39 -0.89
C GLN A 138 -2.49 -12.59 -0.91
N VAL A 139 -2.80 -11.94 0.19
CA VAL A 139 -4.07 -11.23 0.38
C VAL A 139 -3.81 -9.73 0.49
N ALA A 140 -4.53 -8.92 -0.28
CA ALA A 140 -4.50 -7.47 -0.20
C ALA A 140 -5.82 -6.86 -0.69
N PHE A 141 -6.22 -5.72 -0.15
CA PHE A 141 -7.20 -4.87 -0.80
C PHE A 141 -6.55 -4.11 -1.96
N ILE A 142 -7.28 -3.97 -3.08
CA ILE A 142 -6.80 -3.19 -4.22
C ILE A 142 -6.60 -1.71 -3.83
N ASN A 143 -7.49 -1.21 -2.98
CA ASN A 143 -7.49 0.15 -2.45
C ASN A 143 -7.75 0.10 -0.94
N PRO A 144 -7.39 1.15 -0.17
CA PRO A 144 -7.79 1.24 1.23
C PRO A 144 -9.31 0.98 1.39
N PRO A 145 -9.71 0.02 2.25
CA PRO A 145 -11.13 -0.27 2.44
C PRO A 145 -11.81 0.89 3.18
N GLU A 146 -13.12 1.01 3.01
CA GLU A 146 -13.93 1.88 3.85
C GLU A 146 -14.12 1.21 5.22
N LEU A 147 -13.89 1.98 6.28
CA LEU A 147 -14.08 1.52 7.65
C LEU A 147 -14.96 2.52 8.43
N LYS A 148 -16.09 2.03 8.95
CA LYS A 148 -16.88 2.74 9.96
C LYS A 148 -17.00 1.91 11.22
N LEU A 149 -16.98 2.59 12.36
CA LEU A 149 -17.00 2.02 13.69
C LEU A 149 -18.08 2.75 14.48
N ASP A 150 -19.04 2.00 15.01
CA ASP A 150 -20.05 2.53 15.90
C ASP A 150 -19.62 2.27 17.34
N PHE A 151 -19.40 3.36 18.07
CA PHE A 151 -18.89 3.29 19.43
C PHE A 151 -19.98 3.45 20.48
N THR A 152 -19.81 2.75 21.59
CA THR A 152 -20.66 2.89 22.78
C THR A 152 -20.21 4.05 23.64
N ASN A 153 -21.16 4.69 24.32
CA ASN A 153 -20.90 5.77 25.27
C ASN A 153 -20.11 6.97 24.71
N ALA A 154 -20.05 7.12 23.38
CA ALA A 154 -19.40 8.22 22.67
C ALA A 154 -19.84 9.60 23.18
N ALA A 155 -21.11 9.74 23.57
CA ALA A 155 -21.68 10.98 24.10
C ALA A 155 -21.06 11.45 25.42
N ASN A 156 -20.36 10.58 26.15
CA ASN A 156 -19.69 10.93 27.42
C ASN A 156 -18.25 11.43 27.22
N ILE A 157 -17.78 11.53 25.97
CA ILE A 157 -16.40 11.88 25.63
C ILE A 157 -16.41 13.26 24.95
N ALA A 158 -15.77 14.25 25.59
CA ALA A 158 -15.83 15.66 25.18
C ALA A 158 -15.38 15.89 23.73
N ASP A 159 -14.36 15.17 23.25
CA ASP A 159 -13.81 15.30 21.90
C ASP A 159 -13.98 14.01 21.08
N TRP A 160 -15.15 13.38 21.19
CA TRP A 160 -15.44 12.08 20.55
C TRP A 160 -15.06 12.01 19.07
N ALA A 161 -15.40 13.04 18.27
CA ALA A 161 -15.13 13.05 16.84
C ALA A 161 -13.62 12.98 16.52
N LEU A 162 -12.77 13.55 17.37
CA LEU A 162 -11.32 13.48 17.20
C LEU A 162 -10.79 12.07 17.53
N VAL A 163 -11.36 11.43 18.56
CA VAL A 163 -11.01 10.05 18.95
C VAL A 163 -11.40 9.07 17.85
N ASP A 164 -12.65 9.16 17.35
CA ASP A 164 -13.14 8.35 16.24
C ASP A 164 -12.21 8.46 15.02
N LYS A 165 -11.91 9.69 14.59
CA LYS A 165 -10.99 9.96 13.47
C LYS A 165 -9.61 9.37 13.71
N ALA A 166 -9.02 9.56 14.89
CA ALA A 166 -7.69 9.06 15.22
C ALA A 166 -7.62 7.53 15.22
N VAL A 167 -8.57 6.85 15.89
CA VAL A 167 -8.60 5.38 15.98
C VAL A 167 -8.84 4.77 14.61
N ARG A 168 -9.82 5.27 13.84
CA ARG A 168 -10.09 4.79 12.48
C ARG A 168 -8.88 4.96 11.57
N LYS A 169 -8.24 6.13 11.61
CA LYS A 169 -7.03 6.39 10.83
C LYS A 169 -5.94 5.37 11.14
N VAL A 170 -5.64 5.13 12.41
CA VAL A 170 -4.60 4.15 12.79
C VAL A 170 -4.93 2.75 12.31
N ILE A 171 -6.19 2.31 12.43
CA ILE A 171 -6.60 0.99 11.91
C ILE A 171 -6.41 0.91 10.39
N LEU A 172 -6.84 1.93 9.65
CA LEU A 172 -6.68 1.99 8.20
C LEU A 172 -5.20 2.03 7.78
N ASP A 173 -4.35 2.80 8.49
CA ASP A 173 -2.91 2.84 8.24
C ASP A 173 -2.26 1.47 8.46
N ILE A 174 -2.68 0.74 9.50
CA ILE A 174 -2.23 -0.63 9.78
C ILE A 174 -2.65 -1.56 8.64
N ILE A 175 -3.93 -1.55 8.24
CA ILE A 175 -4.42 -2.35 7.11
C ILE A 175 -3.65 -2.00 5.84
N ALA A 176 -3.39 -0.70 5.58
CA ALA A 176 -2.66 -0.25 4.41
C ALA A 176 -1.22 -0.74 4.37
N SER A 177 -0.54 -0.71 5.51
CA SER A 177 0.85 -1.18 5.63
C SER A 177 1.01 -2.69 5.41
N MET A 178 -0.04 -3.48 5.66
CA MET A 178 0.03 -4.94 5.59
C MET A 178 -0.65 -5.56 4.37
N ALA A 179 -1.76 -4.96 3.94
CA ALA A 179 -2.73 -5.60 3.05
C ALA A 179 -3.51 -4.59 2.19
N VAL A 180 -2.90 -3.47 1.79
CA VAL A 180 -3.37 -2.67 0.65
C VAL A 180 -2.27 -2.63 -0.39
N LEU A 181 -2.63 -2.81 -1.65
CA LEU A 181 -1.65 -2.82 -2.73
C LEU A 181 -0.78 -1.57 -2.72
N PRO A 182 0.55 -1.73 -2.88
CA PRO A 182 1.24 -2.97 -3.25
C PRO A 182 1.58 -3.95 -2.10
N ASN A 183 1.28 -3.62 -0.84
CA ASN A 183 1.54 -4.49 0.31
C ASN A 183 0.57 -5.69 0.32
N ARG A 184 1.10 -6.87 0.58
CA ARG A 184 0.36 -8.14 0.55
C ARG A 184 0.66 -8.95 1.80
N TYR A 185 -0.39 -9.44 2.46
CA TYR A 185 -0.27 -10.40 3.54
C TYR A 185 0.00 -11.80 2.96
N LEU A 186 1.19 -12.33 3.20
CA LEU A 186 1.66 -13.60 2.65
C LEU A 186 1.39 -14.77 3.62
N VAL A 187 0.67 -15.78 3.13
CA VAL A 187 0.46 -17.06 3.82
C VAL A 187 1.09 -18.17 2.98
N LYS A 188 2.15 -18.80 3.50
CA LYS A 188 2.76 -19.98 2.86
C LYS A 188 1.88 -21.20 3.10
N LEU A 189 1.43 -21.83 2.02
CA LEU A 189 0.67 -23.08 2.05
C LEU A 189 1.61 -24.30 1.94
N ASP A 190 2.78 -24.11 1.32
CA ASP A 190 3.90 -25.04 1.30
C ASP A 190 5.08 -24.45 2.09
N GLY A 191 5.65 -25.23 3.01
CA GLY A 191 6.85 -24.83 3.77
C GLY A 191 8.08 -24.61 2.89
N ASN A 192 8.12 -25.23 1.70
CA ASN A 192 9.19 -25.07 0.70
C ASN A 192 8.89 -23.98 -0.34
N ASN A 193 7.88 -23.13 -0.09
CA ASN A 193 7.48 -22.11 -1.04
C ASN A 193 8.64 -21.19 -1.45
N ASP A 194 8.83 -21.04 -2.76
CA ASP A 194 9.81 -20.13 -3.31
C ASP A 194 9.26 -18.70 -3.42
N TYR A 195 9.80 -17.81 -2.59
CA TYR A 195 9.39 -16.41 -2.54
C TYR A 195 9.53 -15.68 -3.88
N PHE A 196 10.57 -15.96 -4.66
CA PHE A 196 10.80 -15.27 -5.93
C PHE A 196 9.69 -15.54 -6.95
N ARG A 197 9.12 -16.76 -6.91
CA ARG A 197 7.98 -17.15 -7.76
C ARG A 197 6.63 -16.72 -7.20
N THR A 198 6.61 -16.34 -5.92
CA THR A 198 5.44 -15.81 -5.23
C THR A 198 5.28 -14.31 -5.51
N TYR A 199 6.38 -13.58 -5.61
CA TYR A 199 6.38 -12.14 -5.83
C TYR A 199 5.67 -11.77 -7.14
N LEU A 200 4.78 -10.77 -7.07
CA LEU A 200 4.17 -10.15 -8.24
C LEU A 200 4.74 -8.74 -8.42
N PRO A 201 5.45 -8.46 -9.52
CA PRO A 201 5.96 -7.13 -9.83
C PRO A 201 4.83 -6.10 -10.04
N HIS A 202 5.21 -4.82 -9.98
CA HIS A 202 4.32 -3.73 -10.37
C HIS A 202 4.04 -3.80 -11.87
N LEU A 203 2.84 -3.39 -12.29
CA LEU A 203 2.45 -3.34 -13.68
C LEU A 203 3.20 -2.25 -14.44
N GLY A 204 3.48 -1.14 -13.78
CA GLY A 204 4.11 0.02 -14.40
C GLY A 204 4.21 1.24 -13.48
N ALA A 205 4.57 2.37 -14.08
CA ALA A 205 4.56 3.68 -13.44
C ALA A 205 3.49 4.58 -14.08
N LEU A 206 2.70 5.25 -13.25
CA LEU A 206 1.74 6.27 -13.63
C LEU A 206 2.37 7.64 -13.44
N ARG A 207 2.64 8.35 -14.54
CA ARG A 207 3.01 9.77 -14.50
C ARG A 207 1.74 10.60 -14.50
N LEU A 208 1.38 11.14 -13.33
CA LEU A 208 0.16 11.92 -13.10
C LEU A 208 0.49 13.41 -12.97
N THR A 209 -0.20 14.22 -13.75
CA THR A 209 -0.16 15.68 -13.69
C THR A 209 -1.46 16.22 -13.12
N ILE A 210 -1.38 17.00 -12.05
CA ILE A 210 -2.49 17.84 -11.58
C ILE A 210 -2.35 19.19 -12.30
N GLU A 211 -3.22 19.43 -13.28
CA GLU A 211 -3.12 20.61 -14.13
C GLU A 211 -3.68 21.83 -13.40
N ARG A 212 -4.98 21.81 -13.11
CA ARG A 212 -5.69 22.95 -12.50
C ARG A 212 -7.00 22.52 -11.85
N ALA A 213 -7.52 23.35 -10.95
CA ALA A 213 -8.91 23.29 -10.52
C ALA A 213 -9.72 24.43 -11.16
N ILE A 214 -11.04 24.27 -11.17
CA ILE A 214 -11.99 25.19 -11.79
C ILE A 214 -13.10 25.49 -10.80
N GLY A 215 -13.43 26.76 -10.60
CA GLY A 215 -14.59 27.18 -9.83
C GLY A 215 -14.52 26.85 -8.35
N ILE A 216 -13.32 26.79 -7.77
CA ILE A 216 -13.12 26.58 -6.34
C ILE A 216 -13.78 27.71 -5.57
N SER A 217 -14.68 27.37 -4.65
CA SER A 217 -15.26 28.33 -3.73
C SER A 217 -15.05 27.83 -2.32
N GLY A 218 -14.55 28.68 -1.42
CA GLY A 218 -14.36 28.30 -0.01
C GLY A 218 -15.64 27.72 0.63
N PRO A 219 -15.50 26.93 1.69
CA PRO A 219 -16.62 26.20 2.28
C PRO A 219 -17.77 27.13 2.65
N LYS A 220 -19.01 26.71 2.38
CA LYS A 220 -20.23 27.46 2.74
C LYS A 220 -20.36 27.54 4.27
N LYS A 221 -19.79 28.57 4.91
CA LYS A 221 -19.87 28.79 6.36
C LYS A 221 -21.34 29.03 6.78
N SER A 222 -21.85 28.24 7.73
CA SER A 222 -23.22 28.36 8.27
C SER A 222 -23.34 29.36 9.43
N GLY A 223 -24.52 29.97 9.63
CA GLY A 223 -24.85 30.81 10.80
C GLY A 223 -24.65 32.33 10.60
N ALA A 224 -24.50 33.08 11.69
CA ALA A 224 -24.34 34.55 11.70
C ALA A 224 -23.13 35.05 10.87
N LYS A 225 -22.14 34.18 10.60
CA LYS A 225 -21.03 34.43 9.66
C LYS A 225 -21.49 34.62 8.20
N ARG A 226 -22.66 34.11 7.82
CA ARG A 226 -23.24 34.24 6.47
C ARG A 226 -23.66 35.69 6.15
N LEU A 227 -23.94 36.50 7.17
CA LEU A 227 -24.29 37.92 7.00
C LEU A 227 -23.04 38.83 6.89
N LEU A 228 -21.92 38.43 7.49
CA LEU A 228 -20.63 39.12 7.36
C LEU A 228 -19.87 38.71 6.08
N ALA A 229 -20.06 37.48 5.58
CA ALA A 229 -19.39 36.94 4.39
C ALA A 229 -19.86 37.55 3.04
N LYS A 230 -20.95 38.33 3.01
CA LYS A 230 -21.34 39.06 1.78
C LYS A 230 -20.37 40.18 1.40
N ILE A 231 -19.44 40.54 2.29
CA ILE A 231 -18.53 41.68 2.12
C ILE A 231 -17.08 41.22 1.84
N VAL A 232 -16.71 39.98 2.20
CA VAL A 232 -15.40 39.38 1.92
C VAL A 232 -15.62 37.92 1.53
N LYS A 233 -15.61 37.63 0.22
CA LYS A 233 -15.39 36.26 -0.26
C LYS A 233 -13.89 36.02 -0.16
N ASP A 234 -13.42 35.36 0.88
CA ASP A 234 -12.05 34.84 0.88
C ASP A 234 -11.94 33.79 -0.22
N VAL A 235 -10.96 33.99 -1.10
CA VAL A 235 -10.60 33.01 -2.11
C VAL A 235 -9.57 32.08 -1.46
N PRO A 236 -9.79 30.76 -1.44
CA PRO A 236 -8.88 29.81 -0.78
C PRO A 236 -7.44 29.84 -1.31
N ASP A 237 -6.49 29.51 -0.45
CA ASP A 237 -5.09 29.22 -0.80
C ASP A 237 -4.97 27.72 -1.09
N CYS A 238 -5.22 27.31 -2.33
CA CYS A 238 -5.47 25.90 -2.66
C CYS A 238 -4.20 25.07 -2.88
N TYR A 239 -4.25 23.81 -2.47
CA TYR A 239 -3.34 22.75 -2.91
C TYR A 239 -4.07 21.42 -3.01
N ALA A 240 -3.48 20.43 -3.68
CA ALA A 240 -4.03 19.08 -3.80
C ALA A 240 -3.13 18.05 -3.09
N LYS A 241 -3.74 17.15 -2.31
CA LYS A 241 -3.15 15.90 -1.84
C LYS A 241 -3.59 14.78 -2.76
N VAL A 242 -2.66 13.90 -3.11
CA VAL A 242 -2.90 12.80 -4.06
C VAL A 242 -2.38 11.49 -3.48
N ASN A 243 -3.23 10.46 -3.49
CA ASN A 243 -2.87 9.10 -3.10
C ASN A 243 -3.21 8.11 -4.22
N VAL A 244 -2.33 7.14 -4.44
CA VAL A 244 -2.56 6.00 -5.32
C VAL A 244 -2.14 4.71 -4.58
N GLY A 245 -3.12 3.88 -4.21
CA GLY A 245 -2.86 2.69 -3.38
C GLY A 245 -2.29 3.04 -2.01
N ALA A 246 -1.22 2.34 -1.60
CA ALA A 246 -0.46 2.60 -0.38
C ALA A 246 0.89 3.32 -0.63
N GLU A 247 1.05 3.97 -1.79
CA GLU A 247 2.21 4.84 -2.04
C GLU A 247 2.14 6.10 -1.16
N GLU A 248 3.27 6.80 -1.01
CA GLU A 248 3.35 8.03 -0.23
C GLU A 248 2.42 9.12 -0.79
N GLU A 249 1.79 9.89 0.11
CA GLU A 249 0.96 11.02 -0.30
C GLU A 249 1.82 12.08 -0.99
N TRP A 250 1.41 12.47 -2.19
CA TRP A 250 2.02 13.60 -2.88
C TRP A 250 1.16 14.86 -2.68
N ARG A 251 1.81 15.98 -2.37
CA ARG A 251 1.19 17.29 -2.20
C ARG A 251 1.72 18.27 -3.26
N THR A 252 0.83 18.99 -3.93
CA THR A 252 1.21 20.08 -4.84
C THR A 252 1.66 21.33 -4.07
N SER A 253 2.24 22.30 -4.79
CA SER A 253 2.44 23.65 -4.24
C SER A 253 1.11 24.35 -3.94
N VAL A 254 1.16 25.36 -3.07
CA VAL A 254 0.00 26.18 -2.70
C VAL A 254 -0.17 27.33 -3.70
N LYS A 255 -1.38 27.51 -4.21
CA LYS A 255 -1.77 28.62 -5.09
C LYS A 255 -2.69 29.56 -4.33
N LYS A 256 -2.24 30.80 -4.16
CA LYS A 256 -2.88 31.74 -3.25
C LYS A 256 -4.03 32.49 -3.90
N ASN A 257 -5.15 32.57 -3.20
CA ASN A 257 -6.29 33.42 -3.52
C ASN A 257 -6.76 33.26 -4.97
N ASP A 258 -6.88 32.02 -5.46
CA ASP A 258 -7.28 31.70 -6.82
C ASP A 258 -8.50 30.77 -6.87
N HIS A 259 -9.52 31.15 -7.64
CA HIS A 259 -10.72 30.33 -7.86
C HIS A 259 -10.48 29.22 -8.91
N ASP A 260 -9.46 29.39 -9.75
CA ASP A 260 -9.14 28.47 -10.83
C ASP A 260 -7.62 28.14 -10.81
N PRO A 261 -7.08 27.65 -9.67
CA PRO A 261 -5.64 27.53 -9.47
C PRO A 261 -5.02 26.57 -10.49
N GLU A 262 -3.89 26.99 -11.08
CA GLU A 262 -3.08 26.16 -11.98
C GLU A 262 -1.78 25.71 -11.31
N TRP A 263 -1.62 24.40 -11.12
CA TRP A 263 -0.41 23.78 -10.58
C TRP A 263 0.52 23.34 -11.70
N ASN A 264 0.01 22.57 -12.66
CA ASN A 264 0.81 21.90 -13.70
C ASN A 264 1.98 21.08 -13.12
N GLU A 265 1.75 20.47 -11.97
CA GLU A 265 2.77 19.68 -11.27
C GLU A 265 2.57 18.20 -11.56
N THR A 266 3.67 17.45 -11.61
CA THR A 266 3.68 16.05 -12.02
C THR A 266 4.40 15.18 -11.00
N HIS A 267 3.85 14.00 -10.75
CA HIS A 267 4.44 12.98 -9.89
C HIS A 267 4.27 11.59 -10.51
N ASP A 268 5.21 10.69 -10.24
CA ASP A 268 5.19 9.32 -10.75
C ASP A 268 4.82 8.35 -9.60
N PHE A 269 3.77 7.55 -9.79
CA PHE A 269 3.33 6.53 -8.84
C PHE A 269 3.60 5.12 -9.38
N LEU A 270 4.05 4.19 -8.53
CA LEU A 270 4.11 2.77 -8.90
C LEU A 270 2.71 2.15 -8.86
N VAL A 271 2.33 1.42 -9.91
CA VAL A 271 1.00 0.82 -10.02
C VAL A 271 1.10 -0.70 -9.96
N ALA A 272 0.42 -1.30 -9.00
CA ALA A 272 0.31 -2.74 -8.80
C ALA A 272 -0.98 -3.32 -9.39
N ASP A 273 -2.02 -2.50 -9.59
CA ASP A 273 -3.28 -2.89 -10.18
C ASP A 273 -3.95 -1.71 -10.90
N TYR A 274 -4.58 -1.95 -12.05
CA TYR A 274 -5.23 -0.89 -12.81
C TYR A 274 -6.50 -0.36 -12.12
N ASP A 275 -7.13 -1.14 -11.24
CA ASP A 275 -8.28 -0.70 -10.45
C ASP A 275 -7.86 0.10 -9.19
N GLN A 276 -6.56 0.40 -9.04
CA GLN A 276 -6.11 1.35 -8.00
C GLN A 276 -6.73 2.74 -8.25
N ARG A 277 -7.26 3.30 -7.17
CA ARG A 277 -7.87 4.62 -7.12
C ARG A 277 -6.79 5.69 -7.11
N ILE A 278 -7.00 6.72 -7.92
CA ILE A 278 -6.33 8.01 -7.83
C ILE A 278 -7.26 8.89 -7.00
N PHE A 279 -6.95 9.04 -5.73
CA PHE A 279 -7.69 9.86 -4.78
C PHE A 279 -7.05 11.25 -4.73
N ILE A 280 -7.84 12.30 -4.96
CA ILE A 280 -7.38 13.68 -4.99
C ILE A 280 -8.22 14.50 -4.02
N ASP A 281 -7.57 15.12 -3.06
CA ASP A 281 -8.18 15.93 -2.02
C ASP A 281 -7.67 17.36 -2.11
N VAL A 282 -8.55 18.29 -2.49
CA VAL A 282 -8.22 19.71 -2.63
C VAL A 282 -8.50 20.40 -1.30
N GLN A 283 -7.50 21.11 -0.79
CA GLN A 283 -7.47 21.67 0.55
C GLN A 283 -7.13 23.15 0.52
N ASP A 284 -7.62 23.90 1.51
CA ASP A 284 -7.28 25.30 1.78
C ASP A 284 -6.10 25.38 2.78
N ASP A 285 -5.01 26.06 2.44
CA ASP A 285 -3.81 26.24 3.27
C ASP A 285 -4.01 27.38 4.29
N ASP A 286 -4.84 27.13 5.31
CA ASP A 286 -5.20 28.12 6.34
C ASP A 286 -4.51 27.84 7.69
N LEU A 287 -4.01 28.89 8.36
CA LEU A 287 -3.26 28.82 9.62
C LEU A 287 -4.03 28.18 10.81
N GLY A 288 -5.34 27.98 10.67
CA GLY A 288 -6.23 27.39 11.70
C GLY A 288 -6.48 25.88 11.56
N GLY A 289 -5.86 25.24 10.56
CA GLY A 289 -6.14 23.87 10.13
C GLY A 289 -6.85 23.87 8.78
N ASP A 290 -6.37 23.03 7.86
CA ASP A 290 -6.85 22.99 6.47
C ASP A 290 -8.36 22.68 6.41
N ASP A 291 -9.11 23.55 5.75
CA ASP A 291 -10.53 23.32 5.45
C ASP A 291 -10.63 22.54 4.13
N ASP A 292 -11.29 21.37 4.17
CA ASP A 292 -11.56 20.52 3.00
C ASP A 292 -12.44 21.29 1.99
N ILE A 293 -11.92 21.44 0.76
CA ILE A 293 -12.63 22.09 -0.34
C ILE A 293 -13.44 21.03 -1.10
N GLY A 294 -12.82 19.90 -1.38
CA GLY A 294 -13.50 18.77 -1.99
C GLY A 294 -12.56 17.70 -2.55
N ILE A 295 -13.15 16.54 -2.75
CA ILE A 295 -12.51 15.30 -3.16
C ILE A 295 -12.97 14.93 -4.57
N ALA A 296 -12.02 14.51 -5.40
CA ALA A 296 -12.26 13.79 -6.64
C ALA A 296 -11.61 12.40 -6.57
N THR A 297 -12.19 11.44 -7.28
CA THR A 297 -11.62 10.10 -7.39
C THR A 297 -11.85 9.56 -8.79
N THR A 298 -10.82 8.92 -9.34
CA THR A 298 -10.88 8.09 -10.55
C THR A 298 -10.03 6.84 -10.33
N THR A 299 -9.89 5.96 -11.31
CA THR A 299 -8.97 4.82 -11.26
C THR A 299 -7.90 4.95 -12.34
N VAL A 300 -6.78 4.24 -12.17
CA VAL A 300 -5.75 4.14 -13.22
C VAL A 300 -6.37 3.62 -14.53
N LYS A 301 -7.23 2.62 -14.44
CA LYS A 301 -8.00 2.09 -15.57
C LYS A 301 -8.84 3.17 -16.24
N ASP A 302 -9.68 3.88 -15.49
CA ASP A 302 -10.65 4.82 -16.05
C ASP A 302 -9.97 6.02 -16.70
N ILE A 303 -8.93 6.60 -16.08
CA ILE A 303 -8.22 7.73 -16.69
C ILE A 303 -7.52 7.31 -17.99
N LEU A 304 -6.97 6.10 -18.06
CA LEU A 304 -6.31 5.60 -19.27
C LEU A 304 -7.31 5.26 -20.37
N LEU A 305 -8.47 4.69 -20.03
CA LEU A 305 -9.58 4.48 -20.99
C LEU A 305 -10.14 5.80 -21.53
N ASN A 306 -10.06 6.89 -20.77
CA ASN A 306 -10.42 8.24 -21.20
C ASN A 306 -9.26 8.98 -21.92
N GLY A 307 -8.30 8.25 -22.48
CA GLY A 307 -7.20 8.84 -23.26
C GLY A 307 -6.13 9.54 -22.42
N GLY A 308 -6.08 9.26 -21.11
CA GLY A 308 -5.10 9.82 -20.19
C GLY A 308 -5.40 11.25 -19.76
N SER A 309 -6.62 11.76 -19.89
CA SER A 309 -7.01 13.06 -19.35
C SER A 309 -8.48 13.06 -18.92
N GLN A 310 -8.77 13.65 -17.77
CA GLN A 310 -10.12 13.75 -17.24
C GLN A 310 -10.33 15.09 -16.54
N GLU A 311 -11.55 15.61 -16.66
CA GLU A 311 -12.09 16.66 -15.80
C GLU A 311 -13.04 15.99 -14.79
N LEU A 312 -12.68 16.02 -13.52
CA LEU A 312 -13.40 15.35 -12.44
C LEU A 312 -14.17 16.37 -11.60
N ALA A 313 -15.42 16.08 -11.28
CA ALA A 313 -16.19 16.91 -10.35
C ALA A 313 -15.72 16.69 -8.91
N LEU A 314 -15.60 17.77 -8.14
CA LEU A 314 -15.28 17.70 -6.72
C LEU A 314 -16.56 17.48 -5.91
N THR A 315 -16.45 16.66 -4.87
CA THR A 315 -17.49 16.41 -3.87
C THR A 315 -17.00 16.84 -2.50
N HIS A 316 -17.87 17.39 -1.67
CA HIS A 316 -17.51 17.73 -0.28
C HIS A 316 -18.55 17.09 0.63
N LYS A 317 -18.10 16.18 1.51
CA LYS A 317 -18.97 15.34 2.36
C LYS A 317 -20.04 14.58 1.56
N ASP A 318 -19.60 13.94 0.46
CA ASP A 318 -20.43 13.18 -0.47
C ASP A 318 -21.47 14.03 -1.25
N GLU A 319 -21.48 15.35 -1.10
CA GLU A 319 -22.32 16.25 -1.87
C GLU A 319 -21.57 16.84 -3.08
N PRO A 320 -22.15 16.86 -4.28
CA PRO A 320 -21.53 17.50 -5.45
C PRO A 320 -21.29 19.00 -5.23
N THR A 321 -20.15 19.48 -5.70
CA THR A 321 -19.84 20.91 -5.78
C THR A 321 -19.91 21.40 -7.23
N ASP A 322 -19.87 22.71 -7.43
CA ASP A 322 -19.71 23.31 -8.77
C ASP A 322 -18.24 23.26 -9.24
N ALA A 323 -17.32 22.88 -8.36
CA ALA A 323 -15.89 22.88 -8.62
C ALA A 323 -15.43 21.58 -9.28
N LYS A 324 -14.35 21.69 -10.06
CA LYS A 324 -13.78 20.57 -10.80
C LYS A 324 -12.27 20.58 -10.75
N ILE A 325 -11.64 19.45 -11.04
CA ILE A 325 -10.19 19.31 -11.17
C ILE A 325 -9.84 18.63 -12.49
N VAL A 326 -8.84 19.16 -13.19
CA VAL A 326 -8.34 18.62 -14.46
C VAL A 326 -7.04 17.87 -14.19
N VAL A 327 -7.02 16.61 -14.61
CA VAL A 327 -5.88 15.71 -14.43
C VAL A 327 -5.48 15.06 -15.74
N ARG A 328 -4.18 14.77 -15.85
CA ARG A 328 -3.61 14.08 -17.00
C ARG A 328 -2.69 12.96 -16.52
N ALA A 329 -2.75 11.81 -17.18
CA ALA A 329 -1.94 10.67 -16.87
C ALA A 329 -1.29 10.07 -18.11
N LYS A 330 -0.06 9.59 -17.95
CA LYS A 330 0.61 8.68 -18.89
C LYS A 330 1.06 7.45 -18.15
N PHE A 331 0.82 6.27 -18.72
CA PHE A 331 1.26 5.01 -18.14
C PHE A 331 2.49 4.48 -18.86
N TYR A 332 3.45 3.98 -18.09
CA TYR A 332 4.67 3.36 -18.58
C TYR A 332 4.76 1.92 -18.08
N ASN A 333 4.89 0.96 -18.98
CA ASN A 333 5.18 -0.43 -18.64
C ASN A 333 6.63 -0.57 -18.18
N PHE A 334 6.86 -1.46 -17.22
CA PHE A 334 8.20 -1.92 -16.89
C PHE A 334 8.70 -2.90 -17.96
N VAL A 335 9.93 -2.71 -18.42
CA VAL A 335 10.54 -3.54 -19.47
C VAL A 335 11.95 -4.00 -19.11
N ASP A 336 12.28 -5.19 -19.59
CA ASP A 336 13.51 -5.92 -19.29
C ASP A 336 14.59 -5.59 -20.34
N ASP A 337 14.79 -4.30 -20.63
CA ASP A 337 15.68 -3.82 -21.68
C ASP A 337 16.78 -2.90 -21.13
N ALA A 338 18.04 -3.37 -21.23
CA ALA A 338 19.22 -2.65 -20.77
C ALA A 338 19.41 -1.30 -21.49
N GLY A 339 19.09 -1.25 -22.78
CA GLY A 339 19.17 -0.04 -23.57
C GLY A 339 18.14 0.99 -23.09
N VAL A 340 16.91 0.56 -22.83
CA VAL A 340 15.86 1.46 -22.32
C VAL A 340 16.25 2.04 -20.96
N ILE A 341 16.65 1.22 -19.98
CA ILE A 341 16.97 1.75 -18.65
C ILE A 341 18.18 2.69 -18.68
N THR A 342 19.20 2.42 -19.50
CA THR A 342 20.43 3.25 -19.56
C THR A 342 20.31 4.51 -20.43
N SER A 343 19.37 4.55 -21.36
CA SER A 343 19.21 5.68 -22.32
C SER A 343 18.05 6.62 -22.00
N THR A 344 17.15 6.24 -21.08
CA THR A 344 16.01 7.07 -20.70
C THR A 344 16.49 8.35 -20.03
N GLN A 345 16.15 9.48 -20.63
CA GLN A 345 16.41 10.79 -20.07
C GLN A 345 15.26 11.20 -19.14
N SER A 346 15.60 12.04 -18.17
CA SER A 346 14.63 12.60 -17.26
C SER A 346 14.36 14.08 -17.57
N GLU A 347 13.10 14.49 -17.41
CA GLU A 347 12.68 15.89 -17.50
C GLU A 347 12.94 16.65 -16.19
N ASN A 348 13.09 15.96 -15.06
CA ASN A 348 13.42 16.55 -13.75
C ASN A 348 14.11 15.55 -12.80
N GLU A 349 14.66 16.00 -11.68
CA GLU A 349 15.49 15.16 -10.79
C GLU A 349 14.71 14.04 -10.07
N HIS A 350 13.38 14.17 -9.93
CA HIS A 350 12.55 13.22 -9.17
C HIS A 350 11.76 12.25 -10.04
N GLN A 351 11.81 12.42 -11.36
CA GLN A 351 11.06 11.62 -12.30
C GLN A 351 11.63 10.20 -12.38
N ILE A 352 10.73 9.21 -12.32
CA ILE A 352 11.08 7.81 -12.40
C ILE A 352 11.43 7.49 -13.85
N VAL A 353 12.58 6.84 -14.05
CA VAL A 353 13.07 6.34 -15.35
C VAL A 353 13.17 4.81 -15.39
N GLY A 354 13.00 4.16 -14.23
CA GLY A 354 13.00 2.71 -14.08
C GLY A 354 12.67 2.28 -12.66
N LEU A 355 12.75 0.97 -12.41
CA LEU A 355 12.56 0.39 -11.08
C LEU A 355 13.63 -0.65 -10.82
N ALA A 356 14.32 -0.52 -9.69
CA ALA A 356 15.12 -1.61 -9.13
C ALA A 356 14.31 -2.32 -8.05
N THR A 357 14.27 -3.65 -8.09
CA THR A 357 13.61 -4.46 -7.06
C THR A 357 14.60 -5.45 -6.47
N VAL A 358 14.73 -5.44 -5.14
CA VAL A 358 15.55 -6.38 -4.37
C VAL A 358 14.64 -7.26 -3.53
N LEU A 359 14.62 -8.56 -3.82
CA LEU A 359 13.88 -9.57 -3.07
C LEU A 359 14.85 -10.29 -2.13
N ILE A 360 14.55 -10.31 -0.83
CA ILE A 360 15.28 -11.07 0.18
C ILE A 360 14.41 -12.25 0.59
N ALA A 361 14.76 -13.46 0.13
CA ALA A 361 14.01 -14.67 0.46
C ALA A 361 14.41 -15.19 1.84
N SER A 362 15.69 -15.53 2.02
CA SER A 362 16.18 -16.18 3.24
C SER A 362 17.67 -15.97 3.45
N VAL A 363 18.12 -16.28 4.67
CA VAL A 363 19.53 -16.55 4.97
C VAL A 363 19.70 -18.04 5.20
N LEU A 364 20.83 -18.61 4.83
CA LEU A 364 21.20 -19.98 5.11
C LEU A 364 22.52 -20.05 5.84
N GLY A 365 22.65 -21.00 6.77
CA GLY A 365 23.93 -21.34 7.39
C GLY A 365 24.42 -20.39 8.48
N LEU A 366 23.53 -19.64 9.15
CA LEU A 366 23.92 -18.83 10.30
C LEU A 366 24.58 -19.70 11.39
N GLN A 367 25.54 -19.11 12.10
CA GLN A 367 26.27 -19.74 13.19
C GLN A 367 26.11 -18.93 14.48
N GLY A 368 26.25 -19.58 15.62
CA GLY A 368 26.22 -18.93 16.94
C GLY A 368 25.19 -19.54 17.90
N GLN A 369 24.98 -18.86 19.02
CA GLN A 369 24.02 -19.30 20.02
C GLN A 369 22.60 -18.94 19.59
N ARG A 370 21.75 -19.96 19.47
CA ARG A 370 20.37 -19.88 18.96
C ARG A 370 19.55 -18.71 19.52
N ASP A 371 19.59 -18.54 20.84
CA ASP A 371 18.74 -17.56 21.54
C ASP A 371 19.34 -16.12 21.50
N GLU A 372 20.57 -15.97 21.01
CA GLU A 372 21.24 -14.67 20.85
C GLU A 372 21.14 -14.14 19.41
N LEU A 373 20.77 -15.01 18.46
CA LEU A 373 20.59 -14.65 17.05
C LEU A 373 19.39 -13.73 16.89
N ASN A 374 19.66 -12.56 16.32
CA ASN A 374 18.69 -11.59 15.87
C ASN A 374 19.04 -11.07 14.46
N PRO A 375 19.01 -11.96 13.43
CA PRO A 375 19.45 -11.61 12.10
C PRO A 375 18.48 -10.67 11.37
N SER A 376 19.03 -9.78 10.56
CA SER A 376 18.30 -8.98 9.57
C SER A 376 19.20 -8.68 8.37
N ILE A 377 18.61 -8.43 7.21
CA ILE A 377 19.35 -8.06 6.01
C ILE A 377 19.19 -6.56 5.77
N LYS A 378 20.31 -5.90 5.53
CA LYS A 378 20.35 -4.50 5.09
C LYS A 378 20.77 -4.46 3.63
N VAL A 379 20.02 -3.71 2.82
CA VAL A 379 20.28 -3.50 1.41
C VAL A 379 20.60 -2.03 1.19
N THR A 380 21.70 -1.73 0.50
CA THR A 380 22.04 -0.36 0.11
C THR A 380 22.30 -0.25 -1.38
N TRP A 381 21.86 0.85 -1.98
CA TRP A 381 22.23 1.24 -3.34
C TRP A 381 22.37 2.77 -3.40
N GLY A 382 23.61 3.25 -3.57
CA GLY A 382 23.94 4.66 -3.41
C GLY A 382 23.61 5.12 -1.98
N ALA A 383 22.82 6.21 -1.86
CA ALA A 383 22.36 6.72 -0.57
C ALA A 383 21.10 6.03 -0.03
N LYS A 384 20.46 5.16 -0.81
CA LYS A 384 19.24 4.46 -0.40
C LYS A 384 19.61 3.27 0.49
N GLU A 385 18.94 3.15 1.63
CA GLU A 385 19.14 2.07 2.60
C GLU A 385 17.79 1.47 3.02
N PHE A 386 17.71 0.14 3.03
CA PHE A 386 16.53 -0.61 3.46
C PHE A 386 16.95 -1.76 4.37
N ARG A 387 16.05 -2.17 5.27
CA ARG A 387 16.32 -3.25 6.22
C ARG A 387 15.12 -4.15 6.40
N THR A 388 15.36 -5.45 6.46
CA THR A 388 14.31 -6.41 6.77
C THR A 388 13.93 -6.37 8.25
N ALA A 389 12.73 -6.82 8.59
CA ALA A 389 12.40 -7.07 9.99
C ALA A 389 13.40 -8.08 10.57
N ALA A 390 13.89 -7.81 11.78
CA ALA A 390 14.78 -8.73 12.46
C ALA A 390 14.00 -9.99 12.90
N LYS A 391 14.64 -11.15 12.79
CA LYS A 391 14.06 -12.42 13.23
C LYS A 391 14.62 -12.79 14.59
N SER A 392 13.80 -13.39 15.44
CA SER A 392 14.23 -13.95 16.71
C SER A 392 13.75 -15.39 16.78
N TYR A 393 14.48 -16.23 17.52
CA TYR A 393 14.07 -17.60 17.72
C TYR A 393 12.70 -17.68 18.40
N SER A 394 11.84 -18.53 17.88
CA SER A 394 10.62 -19.00 18.53
C SER A 394 10.43 -20.49 18.28
N PRO A 395 9.75 -21.24 19.18
CA PRO A 395 9.56 -22.68 19.00
C PRO A 395 8.96 -23.02 17.63
N GLY A 396 9.61 -23.91 16.88
CA GLY A 396 9.19 -24.31 15.53
C GLY A 396 9.79 -23.48 14.39
N THR A 397 10.61 -22.47 14.69
CA THR A 397 11.35 -21.70 13.66
C THR A 397 12.79 -22.17 13.52
N ASP A 398 13.28 -22.20 12.28
CA ASP A 398 14.69 -22.39 11.99
C ASP A 398 15.40 -21.03 11.96
N ILE A 399 15.93 -20.62 13.12
CA ILE A 399 16.67 -19.35 13.24
C ILE A 399 18.03 -19.41 12.54
N PHE A 400 18.54 -20.59 12.17
CA PHE A 400 19.80 -20.72 11.43
C PHE A 400 19.61 -20.54 9.92
N ASN A 401 18.38 -20.79 9.44
CA ASN A 401 17.97 -20.59 8.06
C ASN A 401 16.68 -19.75 7.93
N PRO A 402 16.65 -18.51 8.49
CA PRO A 402 15.42 -17.74 8.59
C PRO A 402 14.94 -17.25 7.23
N SER A 403 13.63 -17.31 6.98
CA SER A 403 13.00 -16.63 5.84
C SER A 403 12.59 -15.20 6.21
N PHE A 404 12.83 -14.28 5.29
CA PHE A 404 12.43 -12.87 5.39
C PHE A 404 11.26 -12.58 4.47
N ASP A 405 11.28 -13.12 3.24
CA ASP A 405 10.23 -12.99 2.24
C ASP A 405 9.80 -11.53 2.02
N GLN A 406 10.78 -10.64 1.86
CA GLN A 406 10.58 -9.19 1.80
C GLN A 406 11.14 -8.60 0.50
N ALA A 407 10.41 -7.62 -0.05
CA ALA A 407 10.78 -6.89 -1.25
C ALA A 407 11.11 -5.43 -0.91
N PHE A 408 12.21 -4.92 -1.46
CA PHE A 408 12.56 -3.51 -1.47
C PHE A 408 12.46 -2.99 -2.90
N ARG A 409 11.75 -1.88 -3.07
CA ARG A 409 11.48 -1.23 -4.35
C ARG A 409 12.19 0.10 -4.34
N ILE A 410 13.00 0.35 -5.34
CA ILE A 410 13.80 1.55 -5.45
C ILE A 410 13.45 2.20 -6.78
N PRO A 411 12.55 3.20 -6.79
CA PRO A 411 12.33 4.03 -7.97
C PRO A 411 13.68 4.55 -8.47
N VAL A 412 13.98 4.28 -9.73
CA VAL A 412 15.23 4.70 -10.35
C VAL A 412 15.02 6.06 -10.99
N THR A 413 15.89 7.00 -10.63
CA THR A 413 15.98 8.34 -11.20
C THR A 413 17.25 8.45 -12.06
N ALA A 414 17.32 9.45 -12.94
CA ALA A 414 18.46 9.58 -13.85
C ALA A 414 19.81 9.81 -13.14
N ASP A 415 19.82 10.46 -11.97
CA ASP A 415 21.01 10.68 -11.15
C ASP A 415 21.57 9.36 -10.58
N LEU A 416 20.71 8.41 -10.21
CA LEU A 416 21.14 7.06 -9.77
C LEU A 416 21.84 6.29 -10.89
N LEU A 417 21.53 6.59 -12.15
CA LEU A 417 22.10 5.94 -13.33
C LEU A 417 23.35 6.66 -13.88
N ALA A 418 23.57 7.92 -13.53
CA ALA A 418 24.71 8.70 -14.03
C ALA A 418 26.06 8.13 -13.53
N ASN A 419 26.09 7.63 -12.30
CA ASN A 419 27.22 6.88 -11.73
C ASN A 419 26.70 5.80 -10.77
N PRO A 420 26.25 4.65 -11.31
CA PRO A 420 25.52 3.68 -10.52
C PRO A 420 26.46 2.99 -9.53
N ALA A 421 26.16 3.14 -8.25
CA ALA A 421 26.85 2.42 -7.18
C ALA A 421 26.56 0.91 -7.28
N ASN A 422 27.42 0.10 -6.64
CA ASN A 422 27.13 -1.31 -6.40
C ASN A 422 25.93 -1.44 -5.46
N PHE A 423 25.15 -2.51 -5.64
CA PHE A 423 24.23 -2.97 -4.61
C PHE A 423 25.03 -3.67 -3.53
N LYS A 424 24.78 -3.38 -2.27
CA LYS A 424 25.37 -4.10 -1.14
C LYS A 424 24.28 -4.79 -0.34
N ILE A 425 24.47 -6.08 -0.09
CA ILE A 425 23.64 -6.88 0.83
C ILE A 425 24.49 -7.17 2.06
N SER A 426 24.09 -6.61 3.20
CA SER A 426 24.74 -6.82 4.50
C SER A 426 23.88 -7.71 5.39
N LEU A 427 24.47 -8.77 5.92
CA LEU A 427 23.92 -9.55 7.02
C LEU A 427 24.26 -8.87 8.34
N LEU A 428 23.23 -8.55 9.11
CA LEU A 428 23.36 -7.97 10.44
C LEU A 428 22.90 -8.95 11.50
N ASN A 429 23.53 -8.92 12.67
CA ASN A 429 22.97 -9.46 13.91
C ASN A 429 22.79 -8.29 14.90
N LYS A 430 21.54 -7.96 15.27
CA LYS A 430 21.23 -6.72 16.00
C LYS A 430 21.77 -5.48 15.25
N ALA A 431 22.80 -4.81 15.75
CA ALA A 431 23.39 -3.64 15.12
C ALA A 431 24.69 -3.96 14.34
N ASP A 432 25.27 -5.15 14.54
CA ASP A 432 26.59 -5.49 14.03
C ASP A 432 26.49 -6.12 12.64
N GLU A 433 27.27 -5.63 11.68
CA GLU A 433 27.45 -6.27 10.37
C GLU A 433 28.36 -7.48 10.52
N THR A 434 27.82 -8.68 10.26
CA THR A 434 28.53 -9.96 10.41
C THR A 434 29.00 -10.55 9.08
N GLY A 435 28.53 -9.98 7.97
CA GLY A 435 28.89 -10.37 6.61
C GLY A 435 28.29 -9.43 5.58
N SER A 436 28.88 -9.35 4.39
CA SER A 436 28.29 -8.62 3.27
C SER A 436 28.84 -9.06 1.93
N VAL A 437 28.12 -8.69 0.87
CA VAL A 437 28.47 -8.91 -0.53
C VAL A 437 28.10 -7.67 -1.34
N GLU A 438 28.92 -7.35 -2.33
CA GLU A 438 28.62 -6.31 -3.32
C GLU A 438 28.34 -6.94 -4.67
N ILE A 439 27.27 -6.46 -5.33
CA ILE A 439 26.86 -6.85 -6.66
C ILE A 439 26.94 -5.61 -7.53
N SER A 440 27.75 -5.63 -8.59
CA SER A 440 27.88 -4.45 -9.43
C SER A 440 26.62 -4.22 -10.26
N PHE A 441 26.32 -2.96 -10.56
CA PHE A 441 25.23 -2.60 -11.46
C PHE A 441 25.38 -3.28 -12.84
N GLN A 442 26.62 -3.40 -13.31
CA GLN A 442 26.94 -4.03 -14.59
C GLN A 442 26.62 -5.53 -14.61
N ASP A 443 26.85 -6.24 -13.50
CA ASP A 443 26.52 -7.67 -13.39
C ASP A 443 25.02 -7.91 -13.57
N ILE A 444 24.19 -6.99 -13.06
CA ILE A 444 22.72 -7.07 -13.20
C ILE A 444 22.32 -6.73 -14.64
N LEU A 445 22.92 -5.71 -15.25
CA LEU A 445 22.66 -5.35 -16.65
C LEU A 445 23.01 -6.47 -17.64
N GLN A 446 24.02 -7.28 -17.33
CA GLN A 446 24.45 -8.40 -18.16
C GLN A 446 23.68 -9.70 -17.85
N ALA A 447 22.93 -9.74 -16.75
CA ALA A 447 22.16 -10.90 -16.37
C ALA A 447 20.94 -11.10 -17.29
N PRO A 448 20.55 -12.35 -17.60
CA PRO A 448 19.35 -12.63 -18.38
C PRO A 448 18.11 -11.95 -17.79
N GLY A 449 17.38 -11.22 -18.63
CA GLY A 449 16.19 -10.48 -18.20
C GLY A 449 16.44 -9.36 -17.21
N LEU A 450 17.70 -8.90 -17.04
CA LEU A 450 18.11 -7.93 -16.03
C LEU A 450 17.83 -8.39 -14.60
N VAL A 451 17.89 -9.69 -14.34
CA VAL A 451 17.66 -10.30 -13.02
C VAL A 451 18.86 -11.11 -12.58
N LYS A 452 19.47 -10.72 -11.46
CA LYS A 452 20.53 -11.45 -10.78
C LYS A 452 19.95 -12.13 -9.54
N GLU A 453 19.65 -13.42 -9.65
CA GLU A 453 19.06 -14.24 -8.58
C GLU A 453 20.00 -15.36 -8.16
N GLU A 454 20.53 -15.30 -6.94
CA GLU A 454 21.54 -16.26 -6.45
C GLU A 454 21.45 -16.44 -4.92
N SER A 455 22.17 -17.43 -4.40
CA SER A 455 22.55 -17.52 -2.99
C SER A 455 23.92 -16.85 -2.82
N PHE A 456 23.93 -15.58 -2.47
CA PHE A 456 25.15 -14.79 -2.35
C PHE A 456 25.91 -15.15 -1.07
N ASP A 457 27.19 -15.49 -1.19
CA ASP A 457 28.08 -15.68 -0.05
C ASP A 457 28.38 -14.34 0.60
N VAL A 458 27.99 -14.19 1.87
CA VAL A 458 28.25 -12.98 2.67
C VAL A 458 29.38 -13.19 3.68
N GLY A 459 30.06 -14.33 3.63
CA GLY A 459 31.12 -14.71 4.54
C GLY A 459 30.64 -15.49 5.76
N SER A 460 31.59 -15.94 6.58
CA SER A 460 31.34 -16.66 7.84
C SER A 460 30.51 -17.94 7.70
N GLY A 461 30.48 -18.54 6.51
CA GLY A 461 29.69 -19.74 6.20
C GLY A 461 28.20 -19.49 5.98
N ALA A 462 27.77 -18.22 5.92
CA ALA A 462 26.39 -17.84 5.67
C ALA A 462 26.19 -17.37 4.23
N THR A 463 25.01 -17.65 3.67
CA THR A 463 24.60 -17.15 2.35
C THR A 463 23.26 -16.44 2.45
N VAL A 464 23.05 -15.41 1.64
CA VAL A 464 21.78 -14.70 1.51
C VAL A 464 21.16 -15.08 0.17
N ARG A 465 19.99 -15.71 0.20
CA ARG A 465 19.22 -16.01 -1.00
C ARG A 465 18.43 -14.75 -1.40
N ALA A 466 18.85 -14.11 -2.49
CA ALA A 466 18.27 -12.85 -2.94
C ALA A 466 18.14 -12.76 -4.47
N SER A 467 17.28 -11.86 -4.94
CA SER A 467 17.10 -11.52 -6.35
C SER A 467 17.16 -10.00 -6.51
N ILE A 468 18.00 -9.50 -7.40
CA ILE A 468 18.08 -8.08 -7.76
C ILE A 468 17.68 -7.95 -9.22
N SER A 469 16.69 -7.10 -9.49
CA SER A 469 16.20 -6.86 -10.85
C SER A 469 16.18 -5.37 -11.19
N LEU A 470 16.42 -5.08 -12.46
CA LEU A 470 16.30 -3.74 -13.04
C LEU A 470 15.26 -3.75 -14.16
N ARG A 471 14.42 -2.72 -14.21
CA ARG A 471 13.39 -2.52 -15.24
C ARG A 471 13.45 -1.08 -15.73
N GLY A 472 13.49 -0.89 -17.05
CA GLY A 472 13.31 0.42 -17.69
C GLY A 472 11.82 0.76 -17.82
N LEU A 473 11.52 1.99 -18.27
CA LEU A 473 10.16 2.43 -18.57
C LEU A 473 9.92 2.55 -20.08
N GLN A 474 8.80 1.99 -20.54
CA GLN A 474 8.33 2.18 -21.92
C GLN A 474 6.87 2.65 -21.90
N VAL A 475 6.56 3.71 -22.65
CA VAL A 475 5.18 4.22 -22.77
C VAL A 475 4.24 3.09 -23.20
N ALA A 476 3.13 2.92 -22.47
CA ALA A 476 2.08 2.02 -22.88
C ALA A 476 1.26 2.66 -24.00
N HIS A 477 1.19 1.99 -25.14
CA HIS A 477 0.41 2.40 -26.31
C HIS A 477 -0.99 1.76 -26.34
#